data_AF-A0A352GR96-F1
#
_entry.id   AF-A0A352GR96-F1
#
_cell.length_a   1.000
_cell.length_b   1.000
_cell.length_c   1.000
_cell.angle_alpha   90.00
_cell.angle_beta   90.00
_cell.angle_gamma   90.00
#
_symmetry.space_group_name_H-M   'P 1'
#
loop_
_entity.id
_entity.type
_entity.pdbx_description
1 polymer ?
#
loop_
_entity_poly.entity_id
_entity_poly.type
_entity_poly.pdbx_seq_one_letter_code
_entity_poly.pdbx_strand_id
1 'polypeptide(L)'
;MRIVHLFPAILAAFVAGMPGPARALDVDLELVLAVDVSGSIEKDEAELQREGFVQAFRNEAVIRAVTSGEHKRIAVTYIEWAGVSHQRMGIDWRLIDSAEAAHGFADELSGLPFASALWTSISGAIDFGMDRLGASPYRSKRRVIDISG
;
A
#
# COMPACT_ATOMS: atom_id res chain seq x y z
N MET A 1 52.09 -35.65 -29.06
CA MET A 1 50.94 -34.81 -28.61
C MET A 1 50.78 -35.04 -27.12
N ARG A 2 51.27 -34.19 -26.21
CA ARG A 2 50.75 -32.86 -25.82
C ARG A 2 49.25 -32.87 -25.51
N ILE A 3 48.91 -32.82 -24.21
CA ILE A 3 48.08 -31.83 -23.51
C ILE A 3 47.65 -32.47 -22.16
N VAL A 4 48.39 -32.29 -21.07
CA VAL A 4 48.42 -31.19 -20.07
C VAL A 4 47.11 -30.93 -19.29
N HIS A 5 47.28 -30.93 -17.95
CA HIS A 5 46.53 -30.27 -16.88
C HIS A 5 45.46 -31.03 -16.07
N LEU A 6 45.90 -31.53 -14.91
CA LEU A 6 45.15 -31.44 -13.65
C LEU A 6 44.75 -29.98 -13.39
N PHE A 7 43.48 -29.75 -13.08
CA PHE A 7 43.02 -28.59 -12.31
C PHE A 7 42.02 -29.08 -11.26
N PRO A 8 42.28 -28.92 -9.95
CA PRO A 8 41.25 -29.09 -8.95
C PRO A 8 40.33 -27.86 -9.04
N ALA A 9 39.07 -28.07 -9.37
CA ALA A 9 38.07 -27.00 -9.28
C ALA A 9 37.86 -26.66 -7.80
N ILE A 10 38.40 -25.53 -7.37
CA ILE A 10 38.13 -24.90 -6.09
C ILE A 10 36.66 -24.50 -6.09
N LEU A 11 35.83 -25.20 -5.30
CA LEU A 11 34.47 -24.80 -5.01
C LEU A 11 34.52 -23.63 -4.03
N ALA A 12 34.64 -22.40 -4.55
CA ALA A 12 34.52 -21.20 -3.75
C ALA A 12 33.05 -21.05 -3.31
N ALA A 13 32.80 -21.27 -2.02
CA ALA A 13 31.51 -21.05 -1.39
C ALA A 13 31.18 -19.54 -1.41
N PHE A 14 30.27 -19.15 -2.29
CA PHE A 14 29.69 -17.81 -2.32
C PHE A 14 28.60 -17.71 -1.25
N VAL A 15 28.98 -17.64 0.03
CA VAL A 15 28.06 -17.23 1.11
C VAL A 15 28.09 -15.70 1.16
N ALA A 16 27.56 -15.06 0.12
CA ALA A 16 27.36 -13.61 0.13
C ALA A 16 26.05 -13.31 0.85
N GLY A 17 26.19 -12.69 2.03
CA GLY A 17 25.18 -12.04 2.88
C GLY A 17 23.72 -12.25 2.51
N MET A 18 23.05 -13.18 3.19
CA MET A 18 21.60 -13.11 3.31
C MET A 18 21.27 -11.78 4.01
N PRO A 19 20.47 -10.89 3.39
CA PRO A 19 20.01 -9.70 4.09
C PRO A 19 19.28 -10.16 5.35
N GLY A 20 19.73 -9.69 6.52
CA GLY A 20 18.98 -9.88 7.76
C GLY A 20 17.56 -9.33 7.58
N PRO A 21 16.58 -9.75 8.40
CA PRO A 21 15.20 -9.28 8.26
C PRO A 21 15.20 -7.76 8.27
N ALA A 22 14.71 -7.15 7.18
CA ALA A 22 14.58 -5.70 7.10
C ALA A 22 13.73 -5.24 8.29
N ARG A 23 14.30 -4.40 9.14
CA ARG A 23 13.59 -3.90 10.32
C ARG A 23 12.47 -3.00 9.83
N ALA A 24 11.23 -3.37 10.14
CA ALA A 24 10.07 -2.55 9.81
C ALA A 24 10.25 -1.12 10.34
N LEU A 25 9.91 -0.13 9.51
CA LEU A 25 10.01 1.28 9.87
C LEU A 25 8.82 1.67 10.76
N ASP A 26 9.08 2.29 11.91
CA ASP A 26 8.03 2.75 12.81
C ASP A 26 7.28 3.97 12.24
N VAL A 27 5.96 3.92 12.27
CA VAL A 27 5.04 4.97 11.79
C VAL A 27 3.90 5.18 12.81
N ASP A 28 3.26 6.35 12.77
CA ASP A 28 2.18 6.70 13.71
C ASP A 28 0.88 5.95 13.41
N LEU A 29 0.67 5.58 12.14
CA LEU A 29 -0.54 4.91 11.65
C LEU A 29 -0.20 4.06 10.42
N GLU A 30 -0.71 2.84 10.37
CA GLU A 30 -0.89 2.07 9.13
C GLU A 30 -2.36 2.14 8.71
N LEU A 31 -2.61 2.73 7.53
CA LEU A 31 -3.95 3.01 7.01
C LEU A 31 -4.18 2.26 5.70
N VAL A 32 -5.19 1.41 5.68
CA VAL A 32 -5.75 0.82 4.46
C VAL A 32 -6.99 1.62 4.08
N LEU A 33 -6.95 2.31 2.94
CA LEU A 33 -8.13 2.91 2.32
C LEU A 33 -8.78 1.87 1.43
N ALA A 34 -9.94 1.35 1.83
CA ALA A 34 -10.66 0.28 1.14
C ALA A 34 -11.93 0.81 0.49
N VAL A 35 -11.89 0.97 -0.83
CA VAL A 35 -12.92 1.67 -1.61
C VAL A 35 -13.79 0.71 -2.41
N ASP A 36 -15.11 0.82 -2.24
CA ASP A 36 -16.10 0.04 -2.98
C ASP A 36 -16.10 0.45 -4.45
N VAL A 37 -16.00 -0.55 -5.33
CA VAL A 37 -16.16 -0.42 -6.78
C VAL A 37 -17.27 -1.35 -7.28
N SER A 38 -18.19 -1.74 -6.39
CA SER A 38 -19.31 -2.60 -6.71
C SER A 38 -20.25 -1.95 -7.73
N GLY A 39 -21.01 -2.76 -8.45
CA GLY A 39 -21.89 -2.31 -9.54
C GLY A 39 -23.07 -1.44 -9.08
N SER A 40 -23.23 -1.19 -7.78
CA SER A 40 -24.16 -0.20 -7.24
C SER A 40 -23.56 1.20 -7.15
N ILE A 41 -22.25 1.36 -7.34
CA ILE A 41 -21.56 2.65 -7.33
C ILE A 41 -21.53 3.20 -8.75
N GLU A 42 -22.19 4.34 -8.95
CA GLU A 42 -22.16 5.04 -10.23
C GLU A 42 -20.78 5.66 -10.47
N LYS A 43 -20.41 5.83 -11.74
CA LYS A 43 -19.06 6.29 -12.10
C LYS A 43 -18.74 7.67 -11.52
N ASP A 44 -19.69 8.59 -11.54
CA ASP A 44 -19.55 9.94 -10.97
C ASP A 44 -19.43 9.92 -9.45
N GLU A 45 -20.14 9.02 -8.77
CA GLU A 45 -19.99 8.78 -7.32
C GLU A 45 -18.61 8.23 -6.97
N ALA A 46 -18.11 7.24 -7.73
CA ALA A 46 -16.76 6.70 -7.55
C ALA A 46 -15.68 7.78 -7.79
N GLU A 47 -15.86 8.61 -8.82
CA GLU A 47 -14.97 9.73 -9.12
C GLU A 47 -14.99 10.77 -7.98
N LEU A 48 -16.17 11.13 -7.46
CA LEU A 48 -16.31 12.06 -6.36
C LEU A 48 -15.65 11.54 -5.07
N GLN A 49 -15.82 10.26 -4.76
CA GLN A 49 -15.21 9.65 -3.58
C GLN A 49 -13.69 9.65 -3.69
N ARG A 50 -13.15 9.27 -4.85
CA ARG A 50 -11.70 9.31 -5.12
C ARG A 50 -11.16 10.73 -5.04
N GLU A 51 -11.86 11.70 -5.62
CA GLU A 51 -11.50 13.12 -5.53
C GLU A 51 -11.45 13.60 -4.07
N GLY A 52 -12.37 13.14 -3.22
CA GLY A 52 -12.35 13.40 -1.78
C GLY A 52 -11.04 12.99 -1.11
N PHE A 53 -10.53 11.79 -1.41
CA PHE A 53 -9.22 11.33 -0.91
C PHE A 53 -8.06 12.15 -1.49
N VAL A 54 -8.07 12.42 -2.80
CA VAL A 54 -7.05 13.25 -3.47
C VAL A 54 -6.95 14.62 -2.79
N GLN A 55 -8.09 15.27 -2.55
CA GLN A 55 -8.15 16.57 -1.88
C GLN A 55 -7.72 16.49 -0.42
N ALA A 56 -8.05 15.41 0.29
CA ALA A 56 -7.59 15.21 1.66
C ALA A 56 -6.05 15.14 1.74
N PHE A 57 -5.40 14.39 0.85
CA PHE A 57 -3.93 14.29 0.83
C PHE A 57 -3.22 15.55 0.33
N ARG A 58 -3.94 16.47 -0.33
CA ARG A 58 -3.46 17.81 -0.70
C ARG A 58 -3.77 18.88 0.36
N ASN A 59 -4.59 18.56 1.35
CA ASN A 59 -5.01 19.52 2.35
C ASN A 59 -3.91 19.76 3.40
N GLU A 60 -3.50 21.02 3.58
CA GLU A 60 -2.43 21.34 4.52
C GLU A 60 -2.74 20.95 5.97
N ALA A 61 -4.01 20.99 6.40
CA ALA A 61 -4.38 20.60 7.76
C ALA A 61 -4.20 19.09 7.96
N VAL A 62 -4.51 18.28 6.95
CA VAL A 62 -4.26 16.83 6.97
C VAL A 62 -2.77 16.54 6.98
N ILE A 63 -1.99 17.20 6.11
CA ILE A 63 -0.53 17.04 6.07
C ILE A 63 0.11 17.43 7.41
N ARG A 64 -0.35 18.54 8.02
CA ARG A 64 0.10 18.94 9.37
C ARG A 64 -0.28 17.91 10.43
N ALA A 65 -1.48 17.34 10.37
CA ALA A 65 -1.89 16.28 11.30
C ALA A 65 -0.97 15.06 11.19
N VAL A 66 -0.72 14.57 9.96
CA VAL A 66 0.20 13.45 9.67
C VAL A 66 1.61 13.70 10.21
N THR A 67 2.13 14.90 10.00
CA THR A 67 3.52 15.26 10.36
C THR A 67 3.68 15.76 11.81
N SER A 68 2.60 15.75 12.61
CA SER A 68 2.61 16.18 14.01
C SER A 68 2.67 15.03 15.02
N GLY A 69 2.59 13.78 14.56
CA GLY A 69 2.67 12.58 15.40
C GLY A 69 4.05 12.32 16.01
N GLU A 70 4.18 11.22 16.76
CA GLU A 70 5.42 10.81 17.44
C GLU A 70 6.52 10.51 16.40
N HIS A 71 6.18 9.77 15.35
CA HIS A 71 7.05 9.40 14.26
C HIS A 71 7.00 10.38 13.07
N LYS A 72 6.03 11.30 13.07
CA LYS A 72 5.77 12.35 12.06
C LYS A 72 5.50 11.78 10.67
N ARG A 73 4.97 10.56 10.62
CA ARG A 73 4.77 9.84 9.37
C ARG A 73 3.69 8.77 9.53
N ILE A 74 2.96 8.51 8.45
CA ILE A 74 2.02 7.40 8.36
C ILE A 74 2.34 6.52 7.16
N ALA A 75 1.92 5.27 7.18
CA ALA A 75 1.91 4.39 6.01
C ALA A 75 0.48 4.27 5.49
N VAL A 76 0.30 4.43 4.18
CA VAL A 76 -1.02 4.36 3.52
C VAL A 76 -0.96 3.38 2.36
N THR A 77 -1.99 2.56 2.21
CA THR A 77 -2.25 1.76 1.00
C THR A 77 -3.69 1.97 0.55
N TYR A 78 -3.94 1.85 -0.76
CA TYR A 78 -5.26 1.99 -1.35
C TYR A 78 -5.64 0.69 -2.06
N ILE A 79 -6.77 0.11 -1.67
CA ILE A 79 -7.34 -1.10 -2.25
C ILE A 79 -8.75 -0.80 -2.73
N GLU A 80 -9.19 -1.52 -3.75
CA GLU A 80 -10.57 -1.48 -4.22
C GLU A 80 -11.21 -2.86 -4.07
N TRP A 81 -12.48 -2.87 -3.69
CA TRP A 81 -13.20 -4.08 -3.34
C TRP A 81 -14.60 -4.10 -3.95
N ALA A 82 -15.15 -5.29 -4.17
CA ALA A 82 -16.54 -5.50 -4.54
C ALA A 82 -17.01 -6.84 -3.95
N GLY A 83 -17.44 -7.81 -4.77
CA GLY A 83 -17.76 -9.17 -4.31
C GLY A 83 -16.59 -9.92 -3.68
N VAL A 84 -16.88 -11.08 -3.07
CA VAL A 84 -15.91 -11.93 -2.33
C VAL A 84 -14.67 -12.30 -3.14
N SER A 85 -14.79 -12.40 -4.46
CA SER A 85 -13.70 -12.76 -5.37
C SER A 85 -13.05 -11.55 -6.06
N HIS A 86 -13.42 -10.33 -5.66
CA HIS A 86 -12.93 -9.09 -6.27
C HIS A 86 -12.34 -8.15 -5.22
N GLN A 87 -11.06 -8.33 -4.98
CA GLN A 87 -10.23 -7.48 -4.13
C GLN A 87 -8.98 -7.14 -4.94
N ARG A 88 -8.72 -5.86 -5.19
CA ARG A 88 -7.57 -5.43 -6.00
C ARG A 88 -6.72 -4.41 -5.27
N MET A 89 -5.42 -4.51 -5.51
CA MET A 89 -4.49 -3.46 -5.10
C MET A 89 -4.58 -2.31 -6.09
N GLY A 90 -4.86 -1.10 -5.60
CA GLY A 90 -4.74 0.11 -6.40
C GLY A 90 -3.35 0.75 -6.22
N ILE A 91 -2.98 1.06 -4.97
CA ILE A 91 -1.66 1.59 -4.61
C ILE A 91 -1.09 0.81 -3.44
N ASP A 92 0.06 0.16 -3.66
CA ASP A 92 0.80 -0.52 -2.60
C ASP A 92 1.32 0.49 -1.55
N TRP A 93 1.78 0.02 -0.40
CA TRP A 93 2.15 0.89 0.71
C TRP A 93 3.05 2.08 0.32
N ARG A 94 2.68 3.26 0.79
CA ARG A 94 3.42 4.52 0.65
C ARG A 94 3.63 5.15 2.02
N LEU A 95 4.84 5.62 2.25
CA LEU A 95 5.16 6.42 3.42
C LEU A 95 4.78 7.87 3.16
N ILE A 96 3.98 8.46 4.05
CA ILE A 96 3.61 9.87 4.01
C ILE A 96 4.27 10.55 5.20
N ASP A 97 5.39 11.23 4.96
CA ASP A 97 6.21 11.93 5.97
C ASP A 97 6.40 13.43 5.66
N SER A 98 5.79 13.90 4.57
CA SER A 98 5.99 15.24 4.03
C SER A 98 4.84 15.64 3.10
N ALA A 99 4.73 16.92 2.79
CA ALA A 99 3.79 17.43 1.80
C ALA A 99 4.06 16.86 0.40
N GLU A 100 5.34 16.70 0.05
CA GLU A 100 5.74 16.10 -1.23
C GLU A 100 5.27 14.65 -1.35
N ALA A 101 5.49 13.83 -0.32
CA ALA A 101 5.01 12.45 -0.30
C ALA A 101 3.47 12.37 -0.35
N ALA A 102 2.77 13.26 0.37
CA ALA A 102 1.32 13.32 0.36
C ALA A 102 0.76 13.71 -1.02
N HIS A 103 1.36 14.71 -1.68
CA HIS A 103 0.98 15.11 -3.03
C HIS A 103 1.30 14.02 -4.05
N GLY A 104 2.44 13.34 -3.94
CA GLY A 104 2.79 12.21 -4.80
C GLY A 104 1.78 11.05 -4.69
N PHE A 105 1.32 10.74 -3.48
CA PHE A 105 0.23 9.78 -3.27
C PHE A 105 -1.08 10.25 -3.91
N ALA A 106 -1.43 11.52 -3.75
CA ALA A 106 -2.63 12.10 -4.35
C ALA A 106 -2.59 12.07 -5.89
N ASP A 107 -1.42 12.32 -6.48
CA ASP A 107 -1.22 12.27 -7.93
C ASP A 107 -1.36 10.83 -8.45
N GLU A 108 -0.72 9.85 -7.79
CA GLU A 108 -0.87 8.42 -8.12
C GLU A 108 -2.35 7.99 -8.03
N LEU A 109 -3.04 8.39 -6.96
CA LEU A 109 -4.46 8.09 -6.75
C LEU A 109 -5.35 8.70 -7.83
N SER A 110 -5.10 9.96 -8.21
CA SER A 110 -5.87 10.65 -9.26
C SER A 110 -5.71 10.01 -10.64
N GLY A 111 -4.56 9.35 -10.88
CA GLY A 111 -4.26 8.69 -12.15
C GLY A 111 -4.77 7.26 -12.28
N LEU A 112 -5.37 6.68 -11.22
CA LEU A 112 -5.86 5.31 -11.27
C LEU A 112 -7.03 5.15 -12.27
N PRO A 113 -7.05 4.08 -13.08
CA PRO A 113 -8.16 3.82 -13.98
C PRO A 113 -9.42 3.45 -13.19
N PHE A 114 -10.57 3.96 -13.65
CA PHE A 114 -11.87 3.53 -13.15
C PHE A 114 -12.03 2.01 -13.31
N ALA A 115 -12.57 1.37 -12.29
CA ALA A 115 -12.99 -0.02 -12.33
C ALA A 115 -14.38 -0.16 -11.70
N SER A 116 -15.06 -1.20 -12.11
CA SER A 116 -16.30 -1.64 -11.48
C SER A 116 -16.35 -3.17 -11.51
N ALA A 117 -16.96 -3.77 -10.50
CA ALA A 117 -17.19 -5.20 -10.39
C ALA A 117 -18.54 -5.50 -9.73
N LEU A 118 -19.04 -6.71 -9.87
CA LEU A 118 -20.35 -7.06 -9.31
C LEU A 118 -20.27 -7.44 -7.83
N TRP A 119 -21.40 -7.24 -7.16
CA TRP A 119 -21.67 -7.65 -5.77
C TRP A 119 -20.84 -6.87 -4.75
N THR A 120 -21.17 -7.07 -3.49
CA THR A 120 -20.61 -6.32 -2.36
C THR A 120 -20.22 -7.30 -1.27
N SER A 121 -18.97 -7.26 -0.82
CA SER A 121 -18.47 -8.08 0.27
C SER A 121 -17.53 -7.28 1.17
N ILE A 122 -18.12 -6.61 2.16
CA ILE A 122 -17.37 -5.90 3.20
C ILE A 122 -16.47 -6.87 3.97
N SER A 123 -16.92 -8.10 4.22
CA SER A 123 -16.09 -9.12 4.85
C SER A 123 -14.83 -9.44 4.03
N GLY A 124 -14.97 -9.57 2.70
CA GLY A 124 -13.83 -9.78 1.80
C GLY A 124 -12.87 -8.58 1.80
N ALA A 125 -13.40 -7.36 1.87
CA ALA A 125 -12.60 -6.15 1.98
C ALA A 125 -11.80 -6.10 3.30
N ILE A 126 -12.43 -6.48 4.42
CA ILE A 126 -11.78 -6.56 5.73
C ILE A 126 -10.70 -7.64 5.73
N ASP A 127 -10.99 -8.85 5.24
CA ASP A 127 -10.01 -9.95 5.17
C ASP A 127 -8.79 -9.54 4.34
N PHE A 128 -9.02 -8.94 3.16
CA PHE A 128 -7.92 -8.46 2.32
C PHE A 128 -7.12 -7.32 2.97
N GLY A 129 -7.81 -6.38 3.64
CA GLY A 129 -7.16 -5.31 4.40
C GLY A 129 -6.34 -5.84 5.57
N MET A 130 -6.80 -6.88 6.26
CA MET A 130 -6.05 -7.56 7.31
C MET A 130 -4.79 -8.24 6.76
N ASP A 131 -4.87 -8.86 5.58
CA ASP A 131 -3.69 -9.39 4.88
C ASP A 131 -2.71 -8.27 4.52
N ARG A 132 -3.18 -7.10 4.08
CA ARG A 132 -2.30 -5.94 3.78
C ARG A 132 -1.58 -5.47 5.03
N LEU A 133 -2.28 -5.35 6.16
CA LEU A 133 -1.70 -4.98 7.44
C LEU A 133 -0.70 -6.04 7.94
N GLY A 134 -0.95 -7.32 7.69
CA GLY A 134 -0.03 -8.41 8.02
C GLY A 134 1.25 -8.40 7.18
N ALA A 135 1.16 -7.95 5.93
CA ALA A 135 2.28 -7.88 4.97
C ALA A 135 2.97 -6.51 4.94
N SER A 136 2.54 -5.55 5.76
CA SER A 136 3.08 -4.19 5.81
C SER A 136 4.57 -4.19 6.14
N PRO A 137 5.41 -3.42 5.41
CA PRO A 137 6.82 -3.24 5.76
C PRO A 137 7.00 -2.21 6.89
N TYR A 138 5.91 -1.67 7.45
CA TYR A 138 5.89 -0.68 8.52
C TYR A 138 5.43 -1.30 9.83
N ARG A 139 5.64 -0.58 10.93
CA ARG A 139 5.15 -0.95 12.25
C ARG A 139 4.47 0.23 12.90
N SER A 140 3.27 0.02 13.41
CA SER A 140 2.55 1.05 14.17
C SER A 140 1.83 0.45 15.37
N LYS A 141 1.52 1.31 16.35
CA LYS A 141 0.60 0.97 17.45
C LYS A 141 -0.87 1.11 17.02
N ARG A 142 -1.15 1.77 15.89
CA ARG A 142 -2.48 2.07 15.40
C ARG A 142 -2.61 1.62 13.95
N ARG A 143 -3.46 0.62 13.72
CA ARG A 143 -3.75 0.06 12.39
C ARG A 143 -5.23 0.26 12.09
N VAL A 144 -5.56 0.80 10.91
CA VAL A 144 -6.93 1.16 10.53
C VAL A 144 -7.21 0.64 9.12
N ILE A 145 -8.40 0.06 8.94
CA ILE A 145 -9.01 -0.18 7.64
C ILE A 145 -10.20 0.78 7.57
N ASP A 146 -10.13 1.74 6.65
CA ASP A 146 -11.21 2.67 6.34
C ASP A 146 -12.03 2.08 5.19
N ILE A 147 -13.24 1.62 5.49
CA ILE A 147 -14.17 1.03 4.52
C ILE A 147 -15.07 2.14 4.00
N SER A 148 -14.96 2.43 2.70
CA SER A 148 -15.75 3.46 2.01
C SER A 148 -16.53 2.83 0.85
N GLY A 149 -17.80 3.22 0.69
CA GLY A 149 -18.74 2.76 -0.34
C GLY A 149 -20.09 3.44 -0.19
#